data_AF-A0A6V7QSS1-F1
#
_entry.id   AF-A0A6V7QSS1-F1
#
_cell.length_a   1.000
_cell.length_b   1.000
_cell.length_c   1.000
_cell.angle_alpha   90.00
_cell.angle_beta   90.00
_cell.angle_gamma   90.00
#
_symmetry.space_group_name_H-M   'P 1'
#
loop_
_entity.id
_entity.type
_entity.pdbx_description
1 polymer ?
#
loop_
_entity_poly.entity_id
_entity_poly.type
_entity_poly.pdbx_seq_one_letter_code
_entity_poly.pdbx_strand_id
1 'polypeptide(L)'
;MLRRRIRLPPLLFLIIRILHLPRDPCGFSPRPSPREAPPPVVLVVSCDGFRFGYQFKTPTPNIHRLVANGTEAETGLIPVFPSLTFPNHYAIATGLYPASHGIINNYFVDPVSGERFSPSNHDPKWWLGEPLWETVADHGLNAATYFWPGSEVVKGNWTCPPRFCPKYNGSVPFEQRVDTVLSYFDLPQNEIPVFINLYFEDPDKQGHQVGPDDPKITKAVARVDKMIGRLIQGLEERGIFEDVTFILLGDHGMVGTCDKKTIFLDDLAPWIRIPRAGLLTTTRCFRFCRLLVCPIPKWWRK
;
A
#
# COMPACT_ATOMS: atom_id res chain seq x y z
N MET A 1 -44.96 39.58 8.19
CA MET A 1 -44.74 40.47 9.35
C MET A 1 -43.40 40.08 9.96
N LEU A 2 -42.43 40.92 10.29
CA LEU A 2 -42.18 42.35 10.18
C LEU A 2 -40.64 42.45 10.39
N ARG A 3 -39.85 42.67 9.33
CA ARG A 3 -39.04 43.87 9.06
C ARG A 3 -37.96 44.29 10.09
N ARG A 4 -36.76 44.50 9.49
CA ARG A 4 -35.84 45.67 9.62
C ARG A 4 -34.89 45.69 10.84
N ARG A 5 -33.67 46.23 10.77
CA ARG A 5 -33.08 47.21 9.83
C ARG A 5 -31.54 47.26 9.96
N ILE A 6 -30.89 47.43 8.81
CA ILE A 6 -29.52 47.94 8.61
C ILE A 6 -29.43 49.39 9.11
N ARG A 7 -28.28 49.78 9.68
CA ARG A 7 -27.80 51.18 9.76
C ARG A 7 -26.27 51.23 9.54
N LEU A 8 -25.87 51.82 8.42
CA LEU A 8 -24.59 52.53 8.22
C LEU A 8 -24.78 53.99 8.66
N PRO A 9 -23.73 54.66 9.17
CA PRO A 9 -23.27 55.92 8.55
C PRO A 9 -21.73 56.15 8.73
N PRO A 10 -21.16 57.32 8.38
CA PRO A 10 -20.96 57.86 7.03
C PRO A 10 -19.47 58.08 6.70
N LEU A 11 -19.16 58.24 5.41
CA LEU A 11 -17.88 58.75 4.89
C LEU A 11 -17.53 60.11 5.51
N LEU A 12 -16.26 60.30 5.91
CA LEU A 12 -15.61 61.61 5.91
C LEU A 12 -14.15 61.48 5.46
N PHE A 13 -13.78 62.37 4.55
CA PHE A 13 -12.50 62.53 3.88
C PHE A 13 -11.32 62.76 4.84
N LEU A 14 -10.15 62.19 4.53
CA LEU A 14 -8.90 62.92 4.76
C LEU A 14 -7.83 62.58 3.71
N ILE A 15 -7.25 63.65 3.19
CA ILE A 15 -6.33 63.78 2.08
C ILE A 15 -4.90 63.38 2.50
N ILE A 16 -4.24 62.67 1.57
CA ILE A 16 -2.79 62.59 1.28
C ILE A 16 -1.85 63.35 2.24
N ARG A 17 -1.03 62.59 2.97
CA ARG A 17 0.37 62.95 3.29
C ARG A 17 1.29 61.77 2.99
N ILE A 18 1.68 61.66 1.74
CA ILE A 18 2.97 61.06 1.36
C ILE A 18 4.00 62.13 1.70
N LEU A 19 5.00 61.79 2.54
CA LEU A 19 6.41 62.19 2.45
C LEU A 19 7.10 62.00 3.83
N HIS A 20 8.16 61.19 3.81
CA HIS A 20 9.19 60.96 4.86
C HIS A 20 8.85 59.99 6.00
N LEU A 21 8.85 58.69 5.68
CA LEU A 21 9.31 57.65 6.60
C LEU A 21 10.72 57.20 6.16
N PRO A 22 11.68 57.06 7.08
CA PRO A 22 13.04 56.62 6.75
C PRO A 22 13.03 55.22 6.16
N ARG A 23 13.76 55.05 5.06
CA ARG A 23 14.05 53.74 4.46
C ARG A 23 15.06 53.04 5.36
N ASP A 24 14.60 52.09 6.17
CA ASP A 24 15.48 51.11 6.78
C ASP A 24 16.12 50.25 5.68
N PRO A 25 17.46 50.16 5.58
CA PRO A 25 18.12 49.23 4.69
C PRO A 25 18.15 47.85 5.34
N CYS A 26 16.99 47.27 5.59
CA CYS A 26 16.90 45.83 5.83
C CYS A 26 17.01 45.15 4.46
N GLY A 27 18.17 44.56 4.21
CA GLY A 27 18.39 43.69 3.07
C GLY A 27 17.31 42.61 3.03
N PHE A 28 16.37 42.75 2.11
CA PHE A 28 15.56 41.63 1.66
C PHE A 28 16.52 40.65 1.00
N SER A 29 16.94 39.63 1.75
CA SER A 29 17.29 38.37 1.12
C SER A 29 16.06 37.96 0.29
N PRO A 30 16.18 37.75 -1.03
CA PRO A 30 15.07 37.19 -1.78
C PRO A 30 14.68 35.90 -1.08
N ARG A 31 13.39 35.74 -0.73
CA ARG A 31 12.90 34.39 -0.45
C ARG A 31 13.35 33.52 -1.62
N PRO A 32 13.86 32.31 -1.37
CA PRO A 32 14.01 31.36 -2.46
C PRO A 32 12.69 31.36 -3.22
N SER A 33 12.76 31.48 -4.55
CA SER A 33 11.60 31.29 -5.41
C SER A 33 10.84 30.07 -4.90
N PRO A 34 9.49 30.09 -4.81
CA PRO A 34 8.75 28.89 -4.51
C PRO A 34 9.29 27.83 -5.45
N ARG A 35 9.83 26.71 -4.92
CA ARG A 35 10.00 25.53 -5.77
C ARG A 35 8.64 25.35 -6.43
N GLU A 36 8.60 25.32 -7.77
CA GLU A 36 7.38 24.92 -8.45
C GLU A 36 6.95 23.61 -7.80
N ALA A 37 5.70 23.57 -7.31
CA ALA A 37 5.19 22.41 -6.60
C ALA A 37 5.39 21.17 -7.49
N PRO A 38 5.80 20.02 -6.91
CA PRO A 38 5.95 18.81 -7.69
C PRO A 38 4.62 18.48 -8.40
N PRO A 39 4.65 17.75 -9.53
CA PRO A 39 3.42 17.22 -10.09
C PRO A 39 2.67 16.42 -9.01
N PRO A 40 1.32 16.40 -8.99
CA PRO A 40 0.58 15.59 -8.03
C PRO A 40 1.08 14.15 -8.03
N VAL A 41 1.50 13.64 -6.87
CA VAL A 41 2.05 12.29 -6.72
C VAL A 41 1.05 11.42 -5.97
N VAL A 42 0.83 10.19 -6.45
CA VAL A 42 0.12 9.15 -5.71
C VAL A 42 1.15 8.25 -5.04
N LEU A 43 1.13 8.19 -3.70
CA LEU A 43 1.95 7.31 -2.89
C LEU A 43 1.07 6.23 -2.25
N VAL A 44 1.23 4.98 -2.66
CA VAL A 44 0.56 3.83 -2.08
C VAL A 44 1.52 3.06 -1.19
N VAL A 45 1.15 2.89 0.08
CA VAL A 45 1.91 2.14 1.07
C VAL A 45 1.11 0.90 1.45
N SER A 46 1.65 -0.27 1.15
CA SER A 46 1.08 -1.55 1.57
C SER A 46 1.82 -2.12 2.77
N CYS A 47 1.06 -2.46 3.81
CA CYS A 47 1.53 -3.21 4.96
C CYS A 47 0.89 -4.61 4.92
N ASP A 48 1.70 -5.61 4.59
CA ASP A 48 1.25 -6.99 4.38
C ASP A 48 0.53 -7.53 5.62
N GLY A 49 -0.64 -8.14 5.43
CA GLY A 49 -1.42 -8.74 6.52
C GLY A 49 -1.87 -7.73 7.58
N PHE A 50 -1.90 -6.43 7.27
CA PHE A 50 -2.45 -5.38 8.15
C PHE A 50 -3.97 -5.51 8.23
N ARG A 51 -4.41 -6.49 9.03
CA ARG A 51 -5.82 -6.80 9.25
C ARG A 51 -6.55 -5.59 9.80
N PHE A 52 -7.74 -5.31 9.25
CA PHE A 52 -8.64 -4.31 9.80
C PHE A 52 -8.85 -4.47 11.32
N GLY A 53 -8.72 -3.37 12.05
CA GLY A 53 -8.70 -3.31 13.51
C GLY A 53 -7.30 -3.22 14.10
N TYR A 54 -6.24 -3.51 13.33
CA TYR A 54 -4.85 -3.39 13.80
C TYR A 54 -4.46 -1.94 14.09
N GLN A 55 -5.06 -0.97 13.41
CA GLN A 55 -4.88 0.45 13.72
C GLN A 55 -5.25 0.78 15.17
N PHE A 56 -6.10 -0.03 15.83
CA PHE A 56 -6.49 0.13 17.23
C PHE A 56 -5.74 -0.78 18.23
N LYS A 57 -4.80 -1.64 17.78
CA LYS A 57 -4.09 -2.58 18.68
C LYS A 57 -3.11 -1.89 19.64
N THR A 58 -2.67 -0.69 19.32
CA THR A 58 -1.69 0.12 20.07
C THR A 58 -1.92 1.59 19.70
N PRO A 59 -1.40 2.58 20.45
CA PRO A 59 -1.36 3.94 19.96
C PRO A 59 -0.65 4.02 18.60
N THR A 60 -1.36 4.50 17.58
CA THR A 60 -0.87 4.70 16.21
C THR A 60 -1.17 6.14 15.76
N PRO A 61 -0.53 7.15 16.38
CA PRO A 61 -0.87 8.55 16.15
C PRO A 61 -0.70 9.00 14.69
N ASN A 62 0.21 8.38 13.93
CA ASN A 62 0.45 8.78 12.54
C ASN A 62 -0.62 8.21 11.60
N ILE A 63 -1.02 6.95 11.81
CA ILE A 63 -2.15 6.37 11.09
C ILE A 63 -3.44 7.12 11.45
N HIS A 64 -3.68 7.40 12.74
CA HIS A 64 -4.85 8.17 13.17
C HIS A 64 -4.85 9.60 12.63
N ARG A 65 -3.68 10.22 12.42
CA ARG A 65 -3.57 11.51 11.74
C ARG A 65 -4.05 11.43 10.29
N LEU A 66 -3.67 10.38 9.55
CA LEU A 66 -4.18 10.16 8.19
C LEU A 66 -5.70 9.95 8.18
N VAL A 67 -6.23 9.19 9.14
CA VAL A 67 -7.68 8.97 9.26
C VAL A 67 -8.42 10.27 9.59
N ALA A 68 -7.93 11.03 10.57
CA ALA A 68 -8.59 12.26 11.04
C ALA A 68 -8.62 13.37 9.97
N ASN A 69 -7.61 13.42 9.11
CA ASN A 69 -7.48 14.43 8.06
C ASN A 69 -7.78 13.88 6.65
N GLY A 70 -8.27 12.64 6.55
CA GLY A 70 -8.43 11.92 5.29
C GLY A 70 -9.73 11.15 5.20
N THR A 71 -9.66 9.94 4.63
CA THR A 71 -10.82 9.06 4.46
C THR A 71 -10.42 7.62 4.78
N GLU A 72 -11.25 6.92 5.56
CA GLU A 72 -11.07 5.51 5.90
C GLU A 72 -12.30 4.71 5.43
N ALA A 73 -12.07 3.47 5.00
CA ALA A 73 -13.16 2.53 4.78
C ALA A 73 -13.69 2.01 6.14
N GLU A 74 -14.92 2.38 6.48
CA GLU A 74 -15.54 2.10 7.80
C GLU A 74 -15.47 0.61 8.22
N THR A 75 -15.60 -0.30 7.26
CA THR A 75 -15.56 -1.76 7.50
C THR A 75 -14.27 -2.42 7.01
N GLY A 76 -13.26 -1.62 6.66
CA GLY A 76 -12.05 -2.08 6.00
C GLY A 76 -12.23 -2.44 4.52
N LEU A 77 -11.12 -2.77 3.87
CA LEU A 77 -11.07 -3.24 2.49
C LEU A 77 -11.40 -4.74 2.43
N ILE A 78 -12.19 -5.14 1.42
CA ILE A 78 -12.48 -6.56 1.15
C ILE A 78 -11.45 -7.10 0.15
N PRO A 79 -10.61 -8.08 0.52
CA PRO A 79 -9.65 -8.67 -0.40
C PRO A 79 -10.34 -9.55 -1.46
N VAL A 80 -9.67 -9.73 -2.61
CA VAL A 80 -10.06 -10.76 -3.58
C VAL A 80 -9.73 -12.16 -3.04
N PHE A 81 -10.47 -13.17 -3.52
CA PHE A 81 -10.20 -14.56 -3.17
C PHE A 81 -9.19 -15.20 -4.16
N PRO A 82 -8.18 -15.95 -3.68
CA PRO A 82 -7.86 -16.21 -2.27
C PRO A 82 -7.17 -15.01 -1.61
N SER A 83 -7.38 -14.83 -0.30
CA SER A 83 -6.77 -13.76 0.50
C SER A 83 -5.29 -14.04 0.78
N LEU A 84 -4.49 -13.98 -0.27
CA LEU A 84 -3.04 -14.23 -0.31
C LEU A 84 -2.31 -13.02 -0.91
N THR A 85 -1.03 -12.89 -0.55
CA THR A 85 -0.20 -11.74 -0.87
C THR A 85 -0.13 -11.39 -2.35
N PHE A 86 0.32 -12.32 -3.20
CA PHE A 86 0.56 -12.04 -4.62
C PHE A 86 -0.75 -11.77 -5.38
N PRO A 87 -1.82 -12.58 -5.21
CA PRO A 87 -3.10 -12.30 -5.82
C PRO A 87 -3.66 -10.91 -5.46
N ASN A 88 -3.63 -10.53 -4.18
CA ASN A 88 -4.25 -9.28 -3.74
C ASN A 88 -3.43 -8.04 -4.10
N HIS A 89 -2.10 -8.07 -3.95
CA HIS A 89 -1.26 -6.95 -4.37
C HIS A 89 -1.34 -6.70 -5.88
N TYR A 90 -1.45 -7.76 -6.69
CA TYR A 90 -1.59 -7.61 -8.13
C TYR A 90 -3.02 -7.20 -8.53
N ALA A 91 -4.05 -7.64 -7.81
CA ALA A 91 -5.41 -7.11 -7.95
C ALA A 91 -5.49 -5.61 -7.63
N ILE A 92 -4.82 -5.14 -6.57
CA ILE A 92 -4.72 -3.70 -6.26
C ILE A 92 -4.02 -2.94 -7.38
N ALA A 93 -2.96 -3.52 -7.95
CA ALA A 93 -2.20 -2.88 -9.02
C ALA A 93 -2.95 -2.82 -10.36
N THR A 94 -3.87 -3.75 -10.64
CA THR A 94 -4.50 -3.92 -11.96
C THR A 94 -6.01 -3.64 -11.98
N GLY A 95 -6.68 -3.64 -10.82
CA GLY A 95 -8.14 -3.61 -10.72
C GLY A 95 -8.83 -4.91 -11.17
N LEU A 96 -8.09 -5.99 -11.39
CA LEU A 96 -8.62 -7.26 -11.90
C LEU A 96 -8.77 -8.32 -10.80
N TYR A 97 -9.62 -9.31 -11.05
CA TYR A 97 -9.67 -10.53 -10.22
C TYR A 97 -8.51 -11.49 -10.56
N PRO A 98 -8.13 -12.39 -9.64
CA PRO A 98 -7.08 -13.37 -9.88
C PRO A 98 -7.26 -14.25 -11.11
N ALA A 99 -8.50 -14.61 -11.43
CA ALA A 99 -8.83 -15.35 -12.64
C ALA A 99 -8.54 -14.56 -13.94
N SER A 100 -8.45 -13.23 -13.87
CA SER A 100 -8.23 -12.34 -15.01
C SER A 100 -6.79 -11.86 -15.10
N HIS A 101 -6.14 -11.53 -13.98
CA HIS A 101 -4.74 -11.09 -13.97
C HIS A 101 -3.71 -12.25 -13.89
N GLY A 102 -4.17 -13.51 -13.83
CA GLY A 102 -3.33 -14.71 -13.94
C GLY A 102 -2.67 -15.18 -12.63
N ILE A 103 -2.43 -14.27 -11.69
CA ILE A 103 -1.82 -14.58 -10.38
C ILE A 103 -2.86 -15.12 -9.38
N ILE A 104 -3.18 -16.42 -9.48
CA ILE A 104 -4.26 -17.07 -8.69
C ILE A 104 -3.84 -17.53 -7.29
N ASN A 105 -2.55 -17.66 -7.02
CA ASN A 105 -1.98 -18.08 -5.73
C ASN A 105 -0.52 -17.60 -5.65
N ASN A 106 0.08 -17.59 -4.45
CA ASN A 106 1.52 -17.37 -4.30
C ASN A 106 2.33 -18.49 -4.99
N TYR A 107 1.80 -19.72 -5.00
CA TYR A 107 2.39 -20.87 -5.66
C TYR A 107 1.30 -21.68 -6.37
N PHE A 108 1.48 -21.96 -7.65
CA PHE A 108 0.55 -22.80 -8.41
C PHE A 108 1.23 -23.47 -9.59
N VAL A 109 0.52 -24.43 -10.19
CA VAL A 109 0.95 -25.15 -11.39
C VAL A 109 -0.08 -24.88 -12.47
N ASP A 110 0.36 -24.51 -13.66
CA ASP A 110 -0.52 -24.48 -14.82
C ASP A 110 -0.86 -25.93 -15.21
N PRO A 111 -2.15 -26.34 -15.17
CA PRO A 111 -2.54 -27.71 -15.47
C PRO A 111 -2.33 -28.10 -16.94
N VAL A 112 -2.18 -27.14 -17.86
CA VAL A 112 -1.98 -27.41 -19.29
C VAL A 112 -0.51 -27.62 -19.61
N SER A 113 0.35 -26.68 -19.22
CA SER A 113 1.79 -26.74 -19.50
C SER A 113 2.58 -27.56 -18.47
N GLY A 114 2.05 -27.72 -17.25
CA GLY A 114 2.77 -28.30 -16.11
C GLY A 114 3.80 -27.36 -15.48
N GLU A 115 3.91 -26.13 -15.96
CA GLU A 115 4.85 -25.14 -15.43
C GLU A 115 4.44 -24.64 -14.06
N ARG A 116 5.42 -24.25 -13.25
CA ARG A 116 5.22 -23.79 -11.87
C ARG A 116 5.41 -22.29 -11.75
N PHE A 117 4.48 -21.65 -11.08
CA PHE A 117 4.62 -20.28 -10.63
C PHE A 117 5.12 -20.23 -9.17
N SER A 118 5.99 -19.27 -8.89
CA SER A 118 6.43 -18.89 -7.55
C SER A 118 6.62 -17.37 -7.50
N PRO A 119 6.71 -16.76 -6.31
CA PRO A 119 6.96 -15.32 -6.14
C PRO A 119 8.18 -14.76 -6.88
N SER A 120 9.17 -15.61 -7.16
CA SER A 120 10.40 -15.26 -7.88
C SER A 120 10.29 -15.36 -9.40
N ASN A 121 9.11 -15.68 -9.94
CA ASN A 121 8.92 -15.86 -11.37
C ASN A 121 8.53 -14.52 -12.02
N HIS A 122 9.45 -13.95 -12.80
CA HIS A 122 9.24 -12.67 -13.48
C HIS A 122 8.94 -12.83 -14.98
N ASP A 123 8.56 -14.03 -15.44
CA ASP A 123 8.15 -14.24 -16.83
C ASP A 123 6.77 -13.58 -17.08
N PRO A 124 6.67 -12.57 -17.98
CA PRO A 124 5.44 -11.83 -18.21
C PRO A 124 4.23 -12.67 -18.59
N LYS A 125 4.40 -13.91 -19.06
CA LYS A 125 3.27 -14.79 -19.41
C LYS A 125 2.32 -15.07 -18.23
N TRP A 126 2.81 -15.00 -17.00
CA TRP A 126 2.01 -15.22 -15.79
C TRP A 126 1.25 -13.96 -15.33
N TRP A 127 1.79 -12.79 -15.69
CA TRP A 127 1.38 -11.49 -15.18
C TRP A 127 0.50 -10.78 -16.22
N LEU A 128 -0.79 -11.13 -16.22
CA LEU A 128 -1.77 -10.62 -17.18
C LEU A 128 -2.38 -9.28 -16.71
N GLY A 129 -3.08 -8.58 -17.60
CA GLY A 129 -3.59 -7.24 -17.30
C GLY A 129 -2.50 -6.17 -17.30
N GLU A 130 -2.83 -4.95 -16.89
CA GLU A 130 -1.92 -3.81 -16.91
C GLU A 130 -1.86 -3.20 -15.50
N PRO A 131 -0.73 -3.33 -14.79
CA PRO A 131 -0.55 -2.68 -13.50
C PRO A 131 -0.31 -1.17 -13.64
N LEU A 132 -0.69 -0.41 -12.63
CA LEU A 132 -0.61 1.06 -12.64
C LEU A 132 0.77 1.63 -13.04
N TRP A 133 1.88 0.99 -12.68
CA TRP A 133 3.22 1.46 -13.08
C TRP A 133 3.51 1.23 -14.57
N GLU A 134 2.92 0.21 -15.19
CA GLU A 134 2.94 0.02 -16.65
C GLU A 134 2.11 1.11 -17.32
N THR A 135 0.88 1.37 -16.85
CA THR A 135 0.03 2.46 -17.35
C THR A 135 0.75 3.80 -17.31
N VAL A 136 1.43 4.12 -16.19
CA VAL A 136 2.19 5.37 -16.03
C VAL A 136 3.36 5.44 -17.00
N ALA A 137 4.13 4.37 -17.15
CA ALA A 137 5.25 4.30 -18.10
C ALA A 137 4.78 4.42 -19.55
N ASP A 138 3.63 3.82 -19.89
CA ASP A 138 3.04 3.89 -21.22
C ASP A 138 2.60 5.31 -21.62
N HIS A 139 2.33 6.17 -20.64
CA HIS A 139 2.05 7.59 -20.83
C HIS A 139 3.31 8.49 -20.76
N GLY A 140 4.51 7.90 -20.76
CA GLY A 140 5.78 8.64 -20.74
C GLY A 140 6.08 9.32 -19.40
N LEU A 141 5.43 8.89 -18.32
CA LEU A 141 5.63 9.40 -16.97
C LEU A 141 6.46 8.43 -16.14
N ASN A 142 7.08 8.93 -15.07
CA ASN A 142 7.89 8.10 -14.17
C ASN A 142 7.01 7.43 -13.10
N ALA A 143 7.19 6.12 -12.91
CA ALA A 143 6.66 5.37 -11.78
C ALA A 143 7.81 4.80 -10.93
N ALA A 144 7.58 4.63 -9.63
CA ALA A 144 8.47 3.92 -8.73
C ALA A 144 7.73 2.85 -7.92
N THR A 145 8.39 1.72 -7.75
CA THR A 145 7.87 0.55 -7.08
C THR A 145 8.94 -0.01 -6.16
N TYR A 146 8.75 0.15 -4.86
CA TYR A 146 9.64 -0.39 -3.84
C TYR A 146 9.05 -1.69 -3.31
N PHE A 147 9.45 -2.80 -3.94
CA PHE A 147 9.12 -4.19 -3.55
C PHE A 147 7.67 -4.63 -3.74
N TRP A 148 6.94 -3.99 -4.66
CA TRP A 148 5.55 -4.39 -4.94
C TRP A 148 5.50 -5.70 -5.76
N PRO A 149 4.65 -6.68 -5.40
CA PRO A 149 4.49 -7.91 -6.19
C PRO A 149 4.17 -7.64 -7.66
N GLY A 150 5.00 -8.18 -8.55
CA GLY A 150 4.89 -8.00 -10.01
C GLY A 150 5.66 -6.81 -10.57
N SER A 151 6.21 -5.92 -9.75
CA SER A 151 6.90 -4.74 -10.28
C SER A 151 8.24 -5.06 -10.96
N GLU A 152 8.87 -6.18 -10.64
CA GLU A 152 10.11 -6.65 -11.27
C GLU A 152 9.88 -7.30 -12.65
N VAL A 153 8.62 -7.42 -13.08
CA VAL A 153 8.26 -7.97 -14.39
C VAL A 153 8.41 -6.87 -15.44
N VAL A 154 9.27 -7.10 -16.43
CA VAL A 154 9.44 -6.17 -17.55
C VAL A 154 8.38 -6.45 -18.61
N LYS A 155 7.49 -5.49 -18.84
CA LYS A 155 6.33 -5.61 -19.73
C LYS A 155 5.86 -4.23 -20.18
N GLY A 156 5.34 -4.12 -21.41
CA GLY A 156 4.96 -2.82 -21.99
C GLY A 156 6.16 -1.87 -22.07
N ASN A 157 5.96 -0.58 -21.75
CA ASN A 157 7.06 0.37 -21.60
C ASN A 157 7.72 0.36 -20.21
N TRP A 158 7.23 -0.45 -19.27
CA TRP A 158 7.86 -0.59 -17.97
C TRP A 158 9.11 -1.46 -18.06
N THR A 159 10.27 -0.82 -17.83
CA THR A 159 11.59 -1.45 -17.92
C THR A 159 12.17 -1.86 -16.57
N CYS A 160 11.43 -1.65 -15.47
CA CYS A 160 11.93 -1.81 -14.09
C CYS A 160 13.31 -1.12 -13.90
N PRO A 161 13.39 0.21 -14.06
CA PRO A 161 14.67 0.92 -13.96
C PRO A 161 15.25 0.77 -12.55
N PRO A 162 16.54 0.40 -12.36
CA PRO A 162 17.10 0.03 -11.06
C PRO A 162 16.92 1.07 -9.94
N ARG A 163 16.83 2.36 -10.32
CA ARG A 163 16.58 3.47 -9.39
C ARG A 163 15.18 3.45 -8.78
N PHE A 164 14.19 3.07 -9.57
CA PHE A 164 12.76 3.12 -9.21
C PHE A 164 12.14 1.73 -9.04
N CYS A 165 12.89 0.67 -9.31
CA CYS A 165 12.45 -0.72 -9.21
C CYS A 165 13.58 -1.59 -8.64
N PRO A 166 13.94 -1.43 -7.35
CA PRO A 166 14.92 -2.30 -6.72
C PRO A 166 14.38 -3.74 -6.62
N LYS A 167 15.25 -4.72 -6.88
CA LYS A 167 14.91 -6.15 -6.74
C LYS A 167 14.55 -6.48 -5.30
N TYR A 168 13.53 -7.29 -5.09
CA TYR A 168 13.03 -7.65 -3.78
C TYR A 168 14.14 -8.21 -2.88
N ASN A 169 14.29 -7.57 -1.72
CA ASN A 169 15.18 -8.03 -0.68
C ASN A 169 14.56 -7.70 0.69
N GLY A 170 13.85 -8.67 1.26
CA GLY A 170 13.19 -8.54 2.57
C GLY A 170 14.14 -8.30 3.75
N SER A 171 15.46 -8.29 3.53
CA SER A 171 16.45 -7.90 4.55
C SER A 171 16.68 -6.39 4.61
N VAL A 172 16.24 -5.62 3.60
CA VAL A 172 16.36 -4.16 3.60
C VAL A 172 15.47 -3.57 4.71
N PRO A 173 16.03 -2.81 5.66
CA PRO A 173 15.26 -2.18 6.74
C PRO A 173 14.19 -1.23 6.21
N PHE A 174 13.03 -1.18 6.87
CA PHE A 174 11.92 -0.33 6.45
C PHE A 174 12.29 1.16 6.42
N GLU A 175 13.12 1.59 7.36
CA GLU A 175 13.67 2.94 7.42
C GLU A 175 14.38 3.31 6.11
N GLN A 176 15.21 2.40 5.59
CA GLN A 176 15.92 2.61 4.33
C GLN A 176 14.96 2.65 3.13
N ARG A 177 13.88 1.85 3.14
CA ARG A 177 12.86 1.88 2.08
C ARG A 177 12.14 3.23 2.07
N VAL A 178 11.71 3.69 3.25
CA VAL A 178 11.09 5.01 3.45
C VAL A 178 12.03 6.13 2.99
N ASP A 179 13.29 6.09 3.40
CA ASP A 179 14.27 7.11 3.03
C ASP A 179 14.52 7.14 1.51
N THR A 180 14.52 5.98 0.86
CA THR A 180 14.66 5.91 -0.59
C THR A 180 13.45 6.53 -1.29
N VAL A 181 12.23 6.22 -0.83
CA VAL A 181 10.99 6.82 -1.35
C VAL A 181 10.98 8.34 -1.16
N LEU A 182 11.37 8.82 0.03
CA LEU A 182 11.47 10.26 0.29
C LEU A 182 12.49 10.95 -0.61
N SER A 183 13.59 10.29 -0.95
CA SER A 183 14.61 10.84 -1.85
C SER A 183 14.11 11.07 -3.28
N TYR A 184 13.04 10.38 -3.71
CA TYR A 184 12.46 10.60 -5.04
C TYR A 184 11.84 11.99 -5.18
N PHE A 185 11.39 12.59 -4.07
CA PHE A 185 10.86 13.95 -4.05
C PHE A 185 11.94 15.04 -4.09
N ASP A 186 13.22 14.65 -3.99
CA ASP A 186 14.37 15.57 -4.11
C ASP A 186 14.90 15.66 -5.55
N LEU A 187 14.25 14.95 -6.48
CA LEU A 187 14.60 14.93 -7.89
C LEU A 187 14.24 16.23 -8.62
N PRO A 188 14.86 16.49 -9.80
CA PRO A 188 14.31 17.43 -10.76
C PRO A 188 12.83 17.13 -11.02
N GLN A 189 12.01 18.17 -11.15
CA GLN A 189 10.54 18.05 -11.19
C GLN A 189 10.04 17.09 -12.29
N ASN A 190 10.73 17.03 -13.43
CA ASN A 190 10.43 16.13 -14.55
C ASN A 190 10.91 14.68 -14.35
N GLU A 191 11.71 14.43 -13.31
CA GLU A 191 12.20 13.10 -12.92
C GLU A 191 11.44 12.50 -11.73
N ILE A 192 10.68 13.31 -10.98
CA ILE A 192 9.88 12.83 -9.85
C ILE A 192 8.84 11.81 -10.36
N PRO A 193 8.79 10.58 -9.79
CA PRO A 193 7.73 9.64 -10.11
C PRO A 193 6.35 10.16 -9.69
N VAL A 194 5.39 10.13 -10.60
CA VAL A 194 3.99 10.54 -10.32
C VAL A 194 3.20 9.46 -9.58
N PHE A 195 3.70 8.22 -9.62
CA PHE A 195 3.12 7.07 -8.94
C PHE A 195 4.22 6.32 -8.20
N ILE A 196 4.02 6.10 -6.90
CA ILE A 196 4.99 5.44 -6.03
C ILE A 196 4.26 4.36 -5.22
N ASN A 197 4.73 3.12 -5.32
CA ASN A 197 4.31 2.02 -4.46
C ASN A 197 5.42 1.67 -3.46
N LEU A 198 5.07 1.41 -2.20
CA LEU A 198 5.98 1.01 -1.14
C LEU A 198 5.39 -0.17 -0.36
N TYR A 199 6.18 -1.23 -0.17
CA TYR A 199 5.76 -2.45 0.51
C TYR A 199 6.54 -2.73 1.81
N PHE A 200 5.82 -3.17 2.84
CA PHE A 200 6.35 -3.73 4.09
C PHE A 200 5.78 -5.11 4.36
N GLU A 201 6.64 -6.07 4.73
CA GLU A 201 6.26 -7.46 5.07
C GLU A 201 5.61 -7.61 6.45
N ASP A 202 5.72 -6.59 7.32
CA ASP A 202 5.07 -6.60 8.63
C ASP A 202 3.73 -5.84 8.54
N PRO A 203 2.70 -6.28 9.29
CA PRO A 203 2.76 -7.30 10.35
C PRO A 203 2.61 -8.77 9.93
N ASP A 204 2.38 -9.09 8.65
CA ASP A 204 2.17 -10.47 8.17
C ASP A 204 3.27 -11.44 8.61
N LYS A 205 4.54 -11.09 8.38
CA LYS A 205 5.70 -11.92 8.72
C LYS A 205 5.73 -12.32 10.19
N GLN A 206 5.36 -11.41 11.10
CA GLN A 206 5.19 -11.74 12.52
C GLN A 206 3.92 -12.56 12.77
N GLY A 207 2.82 -12.19 12.11
CA GLY A 207 1.52 -12.86 12.17
C GLY A 207 1.63 -14.36 11.90
N HIS A 208 2.40 -14.76 10.91
CA HIS A 208 2.65 -16.16 10.61
C HIS A 208 3.44 -16.91 11.70
N GLN A 209 4.31 -16.22 12.44
CA GLN A 209 5.16 -16.85 13.46
C GLN A 209 4.44 -17.00 14.80
N VAL A 210 3.63 -16.03 15.18
CA VAL A 210 3.05 -15.96 16.54
C VAL A 210 1.52 -15.84 16.58
N GLY A 211 0.88 -15.65 15.44
CA GLY A 211 -0.56 -15.42 15.34
C GLY A 211 -0.95 -13.96 15.55
N PRO A 212 -2.18 -13.58 15.14
CA PRO A 212 -2.63 -12.19 15.04
C PRO A 212 -2.80 -11.45 16.38
N ASP A 213 -2.86 -12.17 17.50
CA ASP A 213 -3.20 -11.62 18.81
C ASP A 213 -2.00 -11.58 19.78
N ASP A 214 -0.82 -12.00 19.32
CA ASP A 214 0.39 -11.98 20.12
C ASP A 214 0.93 -10.53 20.31
N PRO A 215 1.54 -10.19 21.47
CA PRO A 215 2.15 -8.87 21.70
C PRO A 215 3.22 -8.46 20.69
N LYS A 216 3.86 -9.38 19.97
CA LYS A 216 4.77 -9.04 18.88
C LYS A 216 4.04 -8.39 17.70
N ILE A 217 2.76 -8.70 17.47
CA ILE A 217 1.94 -8.01 16.48
C ILE A 217 1.71 -6.56 16.89
N THR A 218 1.42 -6.31 18.17
CA THR A 218 1.31 -4.95 18.72
C THR A 218 2.59 -4.14 18.45
N LYS A 219 3.77 -4.75 18.64
CA LYS A 219 5.06 -4.11 18.33
C LYS A 219 5.27 -3.87 16.84
N ALA A 220 4.86 -4.82 15.98
CA ALA A 220 4.94 -4.68 14.53
C ALA A 220 4.05 -3.53 14.04
N VAL A 221 2.81 -3.42 14.55
CA VAL A 221 1.91 -2.30 14.25
C VAL A 221 2.51 -0.96 14.68
N ALA A 222 3.09 -0.88 15.88
CA ALA A 222 3.76 0.35 16.34
C ALA A 222 4.96 0.73 15.43
N ARG A 223 5.69 -0.26 14.92
CA ARG A 223 6.78 -0.04 13.97
C ARG A 223 6.26 0.49 12.63
N VAL A 224 5.17 -0.08 12.10
CA VAL A 224 4.52 0.42 10.88
C VAL A 224 4.09 1.86 11.08
N ASP A 225 3.38 2.19 12.16
CA ASP A 225 2.96 3.57 12.46
C ASP A 225 4.15 4.54 12.50
N LYS A 226 5.29 4.12 13.06
CA LYS A 226 6.52 4.92 13.04
C LYS A 226 7.04 5.18 11.61
N MET A 227 6.94 4.21 10.70
CA MET A 227 7.32 4.40 9.29
C MET A 227 6.36 5.35 8.57
N ILE A 228 5.06 5.26 8.86
CA ILE A 228 4.07 6.22 8.37
C ILE A 228 4.40 7.63 8.88
N GLY A 229 4.72 7.79 10.16
CA GLY A 229 5.16 9.07 10.73
C GLY A 229 6.42 9.62 10.06
N ARG A 230 7.40 8.76 9.77
CA ARG A 230 8.61 9.15 9.05
C ARG A 230 8.31 9.64 7.63
N LEU A 231 7.40 8.98 6.91
CA LEU A 231 6.96 9.42 5.58
C LEU A 231 6.27 10.78 5.66
N ILE A 232 5.28 10.93 6.57
CA ILE A 232 4.56 12.19 6.76
C ILE A 232 5.54 13.32 7.08
N GLN A 233 6.41 13.14 8.09
CA GLN A 233 7.40 14.12 8.47
C GLN A 233 8.32 14.49 7.30
N GLY A 234 8.82 13.50 6.56
CA GLY A 234 9.71 13.76 5.42
C GLY A 234 9.03 14.54 4.29
N LEU A 235 7.73 14.33 4.06
CA LEU A 235 6.95 15.11 3.10
C LEU A 235 6.64 16.52 3.60
N GLU A 236 6.37 16.69 4.90
CA GLU A 236 6.14 17.99 5.54
C GLU A 236 7.40 18.86 5.54
N GLU A 237 8.57 18.28 5.82
CA GLU A 237 9.87 18.96 5.76
C GLU A 237 10.19 19.49 4.35
N ARG A 238 9.63 18.83 3.33
CA ARG A 238 9.71 19.25 1.92
C ARG A 238 8.61 20.24 1.53
N GLY A 239 7.62 20.46 2.39
CA GLY A 239 6.48 21.34 2.13
C GLY A 239 5.49 20.81 1.10
N ILE A 240 5.45 19.50 0.86
CA ILE A 240 4.68 18.86 -0.22
C ILE A 240 3.67 17.82 0.28
N PHE A 241 3.51 17.67 1.60
CA PHE A 241 2.60 16.66 2.16
C PHE A 241 1.16 16.81 1.64
N GLU A 242 0.69 18.04 1.46
CA GLU A 242 -0.65 18.35 0.92
C GLU A 242 -0.76 18.13 -0.60
N ASP A 243 0.36 18.01 -1.32
CA ASP A 243 0.39 17.76 -2.77
C ASP A 243 0.47 16.26 -3.11
N VAL A 244 0.65 15.40 -2.09
CA VAL A 244 0.77 13.95 -2.24
C VAL A 244 -0.54 13.27 -1.84
N THR A 245 -1.12 12.52 -2.77
CA THR A 245 -2.22 11.60 -2.45
C THR A 245 -1.66 10.37 -1.76
N PHE A 246 -1.80 10.30 -0.44
CA PHE A 246 -1.31 9.20 0.39
C PHE A 246 -2.38 8.13 0.57
N ILE A 247 -2.09 6.90 0.13
CA ILE A 247 -2.96 5.73 0.31
C ILE A 247 -2.22 4.72 1.20
N LEU A 248 -2.80 4.40 2.36
CA LEU A 248 -2.33 3.32 3.24
C LEU A 248 -3.30 2.15 3.17
N LEU A 249 -2.80 0.95 2.90
CA LEU A 249 -3.62 -0.26 2.81
C LEU A 249 -2.89 -1.51 3.30
N GLY A 250 -3.65 -2.60 3.39
CA GLY A 250 -3.14 -3.96 3.48
C GLY A 250 -3.80 -4.80 2.38
N ASP A 251 -3.15 -5.89 2.01
CA ASP A 251 -3.57 -6.82 0.96
C ASP A 251 -4.57 -7.86 1.46
N HIS A 252 -4.41 -8.32 2.71
CA HIS A 252 -5.34 -9.23 3.38
C HIS A 252 -5.30 -9.07 4.90
N GLY A 253 -6.17 -9.83 5.59
CA GLY A 253 -6.16 -9.95 7.04
C GLY A 253 -5.22 -11.05 7.55
N MET A 254 -5.38 -11.41 8.83
CA MET A 254 -4.65 -12.50 9.46
C MET A 254 -5.55 -13.26 10.42
N VAL A 255 -5.46 -14.59 10.42
CA VAL A 255 -6.26 -15.46 11.29
C VAL A 255 -5.36 -16.44 12.04
N GLY A 256 -5.68 -16.67 13.32
CA GLY A 256 -5.00 -17.68 14.12
C GLY A 256 -5.35 -19.09 13.65
N THR A 257 -4.40 -20.00 13.70
CA THR A 257 -4.61 -21.43 13.39
C THR A 257 -4.46 -22.26 14.66
N CYS A 258 -5.12 -23.42 14.74
CA CYS A 258 -4.92 -24.37 15.83
C CYS A 258 -5.07 -25.81 15.34
N ASP A 259 -4.34 -26.74 15.95
CA ASP A 259 -4.24 -28.13 15.49
C ASP A 259 -5.61 -28.84 15.45
N LYS A 260 -6.54 -28.42 16.30
CA LYS A 260 -7.92 -28.95 16.40
C LYS A 260 -8.80 -28.62 15.18
N LYS A 261 -8.32 -27.82 14.22
CA LYS A 261 -9.05 -27.39 13.01
C LYS A 261 -8.32 -27.73 11.73
N THR A 262 -7.61 -28.85 11.77
CA THR A 262 -6.91 -29.40 10.61
C THR A 262 -7.74 -30.53 10.05
N ILE A 263 -8.04 -30.47 8.75
CA ILE A 263 -8.66 -31.58 8.01
C ILE A 263 -7.55 -32.24 7.21
N PHE A 264 -7.31 -33.53 7.46
CA PHE A 264 -6.43 -34.33 6.63
C PHE A 264 -7.28 -35.00 5.55
N LEU A 265 -6.91 -34.80 4.28
CA LEU A 265 -7.66 -35.41 3.17
C LEU A 265 -7.63 -36.95 3.22
N ASP A 266 -6.59 -37.54 3.83
CA ASP A 266 -6.49 -38.98 4.05
C ASP A 266 -7.61 -39.50 4.96
N ASP A 267 -8.05 -38.71 5.95
CA ASP A 267 -9.19 -39.05 6.82
C ASP A 267 -10.51 -39.08 6.02
N LEU A 268 -10.58 -38.33 4.92
CA LEU A 268 -11.73 -38.28 4.01
C LEU A 268 -11.61 -39.24 2.83
N ALA A 269 -10.44 -39.84 2.60
CA ALA A 269 -10.19 -40.72 1.45
C ALA A 269 -11.18 -41.89 1.33
N PRO A 270 -11.66 -42.53 2.42
CA PRO A 270 -12.68 -43.57 2.31
C PRO A 270 -14.02 -43.07 1.76
N TRP A 271 -14.30 -41.76 1.85
CA TRP A 271 -15.56 -41.15 1.43
C TRP A 271 -15.47 -40.50 0.05
N ILE A 272 -14.26 -40.30 -0.48
CA ILE A 272 -14.00 -39.66 -1.76
C ILE A 272 -13.67 -40.74 -2.79
N ARG A 273 -14.61 -41.03 -3.71
CA ARG A 273 -14.31 -41.78 -4.93
C ARG A 273 -13.91 -40.80 -6.03
N ILE A 274 -12.62 -40.68 -6.32
CA ILE A 274 -12.14 -39.88 -7.46
C ILE A 274 -12.28 -40.75 -8.73
N PRO A 275 -13.18 -40.42 -9.68
CA PRO A 275 -13.27 -41.15 -10.93
C PRO A 275 -11.94 -41.01 -11.69
N ARG A 276 -11.37 -42.12 -12.19
CA ARG A 276 -10.10 -42.08 -12.94
C ARG A 276 -10.20 -41.25 -14.23
N ALA A 277 -11.40 -41.14 -14.80
CA ALA A 277 -11.70 -40.25 -15.91
C ALA A 277 -11.96 -38.83 -15.37
N GLY A 278 -10.92 -37.99 -15.37
CA GLY A 278 -10.99 -36.61 -14.85
C GLY A 278 -9.81 -36.20 -13.96
N LEU A 279 -8.88 -37.11 -13.65
CA LEU A 279 -7.62 -36.78 -12.97
C LEU A 279 -6.69 -36.02 -13.93
N LEU A 280 -6.70 -34.69 -13.85
CA LEU A 280 -5.83 -33.82 -14.66
C LEU A 280 -4.37 -33.82 -14.20
N THR A 281 -4.07 -34.16 -12.93
CA THR A 281 -2.71 -34.40 -12.45
C THR A 281 -2.68 -35.42 -11.30
N THR A 282 -1.64 -36.27 -11.25
CA THR A 282 -1.25 -36.99 -10.03
C THR A 282 -0.07 -36.26 -9.41
N THR A 283 -0.34 -35.27 -8.57
CA THR A 283 0.71 -34.77 -7.68
C THR A 283 0.85 -35.81 -6.57
N ARG A 284 2.04 -36.38 -6.34
CA ARG A 284 2.29 -37.10 -5.07
C ARG A 284 1.89 -36.13 -3.98
N CYS A 285 0.86 -36.48 -3.21
CA CYS A 285 0.38 -35.67 -2.10
C CYS A 285 1.53 -35.58 -1.08
N PHE A 286 2.43 -34.62 -1.26
CA PHE A 286 3.17 -34.09 -0.14
C PHE A 286 2.10 -33.39 0.68
N ARG A 287 1.77 -34.05 1.79
CA ARG A 287 0.93 -33.62 2.91
C ARG A 287 0.60 -32.11 2.87
N PHE A 288 -0.68 -31.81 3.03
CA PHE A 288 -1.28 -30.50 3.36
C PHE A 288 -1.84 -29.68 2.20
N CYS A 289 -3.15 -29.86 1.94
CA CYS A 289 -4.00 -28.79 1.42
C CYS A 289 -4.69 -28.12 2.63
N ARG A 290 -4.38 -26.84 2.89
CA ARG A 290 -4.87 -26.07 4.06
C ARG A 290 -5.98 -25.11 3.63
N LEU A 291 -7.18 -25.26 4.19
CA LEU A 291 -8.17 -24.19 4.29
C LEU A 291 -8.43 -23.96 5.78
N LEU A 292 -8.18 -22.73 6.25
CA LEU A 292 -8.06 -22.38 7.66
C LEU A 292 -8.95 -21.17 7.97
N VAL A 293 -9.95 -21.33 8.84
CA VAL A 293 -10.66 -20.18 9.46
C VAL A 293 -10.97 -20.50 10.93
N CYS A 294 -10.55 -19.62 11.85
CA CYS A 294 -10.88 -19.68 13.28
C CYS A 294 -12.02 -18.71 13.65
N PRO A 295 -12.79 -19.02 14.71
CA PRO A 295 -13.88 -18.18 15.21
C PRO A 295 -13.29 -16.98 15.94
N ILE A 296 -13.90 -15.84 15.66
CA ILE A 296 -13.58 -14.55 16.23
C ILE A 296 -13.87 -14.57 17.74
N PRO A 297 -12.96 -14.09 18.62
CA PRO A 297 -13.17 -14.00 20.06
C PRO A 297 -14.45 -13.23 20.45
N LYS A 298 -15.11 -13.61 21.56
CA LYS A 298 -16.40 -13.04 22.02
C LYS A 298 -16.43 -11.52 22.26
N TRP A 299 -15.27 -10.87 22.41
CA TRP A 299 -15.15 -9.41 22.56
C TRP A 299 -15.48 -8.63 21.27
N TRP A 300 -15.69 -9.33 20.15
CA TRP A 300 -16.04 -8.78 18.84
C TRP A 300 -17.56 -8.69 18.59
N ARG A 301 -18.38 -8.96 19.62
CA ARG A 301 -19.83 -8.70 19.61
C ARG A 301 -20.13 -7.51 20.51
N LYS A 302 -19.74 -6.31 20.10
CA LYS A 302 -20.37 -5.04 20.51
C LYS A 302 -20.22 -4.04 19.38
#